data_AF-A0AAJ7JBB3-F1
#
_entry.id   AF-A0AAJ7JBB3-F1
#
_cell.length_a   1.000
_cell.length_b   1.000
_cell.length_c   1.000
_cell.angle_alpha   90.00
_cell.angle_beta   90.00
_cell.angle_gamma   90.00
#
_symmetry.space_group_name_H-M   'P 1'
#
loop_
_entity.id
_entity.type
_entity.pdbx_description
1 polymer ?
#
loop_
_entity_poly.entity_id
_entity_poly.type
_entity_poly.pdbx_seq_one_letter_code
_entity_poly.pdbx_strand_id
1 'polypeptide(L)'
;MISDRTIVVVGLLLLSTTLEAKPRPEGTRGCAYSDSNFERSTASLAAAANGSNVVTATLLEELESRLSRLERRLRAVEQPVWQLSSAEEDWEVCAEGPCRCQPETKSVSCWRQNLLDLPAAQLVPRDVLKLDLAGNLLTALHRDTFLDMTRLNHLDLSDNSIEHLPLNLFFSLHAVTQLRLSKNLLRELHRSQFFSTRNLRILDVSSNRLRALPETIFLSTTSLVLLDLSCNRISSLISGTFHGLSALEELLLGKNALSSLPVNLFSDLTNLKYLGLEENRLKELPRDLFRSQASLRELNARDNQLTEIPGDLLAPLKRLRSLEMSNNKIARIDPSAFRDLASLRELQLGHNRIRNLTPGLFSNASGLERLVLYANGIESLSRGAFQGLTNLSSLFLHSNRLRIMHPDLFLDTPNLRKLQLESNYLSSLPARILDAVQSIEQLRLARNPWHCDCAASYLAMWLQKMYLARMNDTNAKSDRDSGVWEFGAGAMCRGPGTLGGKLLLHLTFHELCEGQWASMRGLVPRLPVEHGRTTVSTDNATTVQSETVSVSSASRLIGSR
;
A
#
# COMPACT_ATOMS: atom_id res chain seq x y z
N MET A 1 0.34 -1.90 60.00
CA MET A 1 0.81 -3.23 59.58
C MET A 1 0.48 -3.34 58.10
N ILE A 2 1.39 -3.05 57.15
CA ILE A 2 2.40 -3.98 56.58
C ILE A 2 1.68 -5.26 56.11
N SER A 3 1.66 -5.73 54.85
CA SER A 3 2.52 -5.64 53.66
C SER A 3 1.67 -6.16 52.47
N ASP A 4 1.66 -5.52 51.30
CA ASP A 4 2.56 -5.72 50.14
C ASP A 4 2.39 -7.07 49.41
N ARG A 5 1.84 -7.05 48.19
CA ARG A 5 2.33 -7.85 47.03
C ARG A 5 1.67 -7.48 45.70
N THR A 6 2.51 -6.87 44.89
CA THR A 6 2.50 -6.55 43.46
C THR A 6 2.12 -7.72 42.54
N ILE A 7 1.22 -7.48 41.57
CA ILE A 7 1.27 -8.10 40.24
C ILE A 7 1.00 -7.01 39.19
N VAL A 8 2.01 -6.78 38.35
CA VAL A 8 2.00 -5.91 37.19
C VAL A 8 1.30 -6.64 36.03
N VAL A 9 0.25 -6.04 35.46
CA VAL A 9 -0.27 -6.42 34.13
C VAL A 9 -0.17 -5.20 33.23
N VAL A 10 0.78 -5.27 32.30
CA VAL A 10 0.94 -4.34 31.18
C VAL A 10 -0.13 -4.67 30.13
N GLY A 11 -1.16 -3.84 30.04
CA GLY A 11 -2.16 -3.89 28.96
C GLY A 11 -1.90 -2.80 27.94
N LEU A 12 -1.48 -3.20 26.73
CA LEU A 12 -1.40 -2.34 25.55
C LEU A 12 -2.78 -1.73 25.24
N LEU A 13 -2.89 -0.40 25.31
CA LEU A 13 -4.00 0.34 24.70
C LEU A 13 -3.53 0.92 23.36
N LEU A 14 -4.08 0.34 22.29
CA LEU A 14 -4.02 0.86 20.93
C LEU A 14 -4.87 2.13 20.85
N LEU A 15 -4.22 3.28 20.64
CA LEU A 15 -4.88 4.51 20.21
C LEU A 15 -4.88 4.53 18.68
N SER A 16 -6.05 4.27 18.10
CA SER A 16 -6.38 4.51 16.70
C SER A 16 -6.45 6.01 16.45
N THR A 17 -5.50 6.57 15.71
CA THR A 17 -5.64 7.91 15.12
C THR A 17 -6.08 7.76 13.67
N THR A 18 -7.32 8.19 13.41
CA THR A 18 -7.94 8.35 12.11
C THR A 18 -7.13 9.28 11.22
N LEU A 19 -6.64 8.76 10.09
CA LEU A 19 -6.03 9.54 9.01
C LEU A 19 -7.12 9.91 8.00
N GLU A 20 -7.37 11.20 7.85
CA GLU A 20 -8.21 11.75 6.78
C GLU A 20 -7.53 11.53 5.42
N ALA A 21 -8.10 10.61 4.64
CA ALA A 21 -7.79 10.42 3.23
C ALA A 21 -8.90 11.06 2.38
N LYS A 22 -8.51 11.97 1.47
CA LYS A 22 -9.38 12.52 0.42
C LYS A 22 -9.88 11.37 -0.48
N PRO A 23 -11.15 11.36 -0.92
CA PRO A 23 -11.80 10.16 -1.43
C PRO A 23 -11.27 9.76 -2.81
N ARG A 24 -10.90 8.49 -2.96
CA ARG A 24 -10.59 7.80 -4.22
C ARG A 24 -11.17 6.37 -4.16
N PRO A 25 -11.52 5.78 -5.32
CA PRO A 25 -12.72 4.96 -5.48
C PRO A 25 -12.70 3.69 -4.64
N GLU A 26 -13.86 3.38 -4.10
CA GLU A 26 -14.15 2.17 -3.32
C GLU A 26 -13.67 0.90 -4.04
N GLY A 27 -12.72 0.20 -3.45
CA GLY A 27 -12.19 -1.03 -4.05
C GLY A 27 -11.13 -1.79 -3.24
N THR A 28 -11.01 -1.57 -1.93
CA THR A 28 -10.26 -2.47 -1.04
C THR A 28 -11.01 -2.61 0.30
N ARG A 29 -12.28 -3.03 0.23
CA ARG A 29 -12.91 -3.64 1.41
C ARG A 29 -12.24 -4.98 1.65
N GLY A 30 -11.50 -5.08 2.75
CA GLY A 30 -10.70 -6.27 3.06
C GLY A 30 -11.50 -7.56 2.99
N CYS A 31 -10.85 -8.66 2.58
CA CYS A 31 -11.46 -9.99 2.58
C CYS A 31 -12.09 -10.25 3.96
N ALA A 32 -13.41 -10.22 4.02
CA ALA A 32 -14.13 -10.73 5.16
C ALA A 32 -14.13 -12.26 4.99
N TYR A 33 -13.19 -12.94 5.65
CA TYR A 33 -13.26 -14.39 5.80
C TYR A 33 -13.52 -14.72 7.27
N SER A 34 -14.76 -15.10 7.58
CA SER A 34 -15.13 -15.72 8.84
C SER A 34 -14.93 -17.25 8.76
N ASP A 35 -13.69 -17.70 8.55
CA ASP A 35 -13.31 -19.11 8.74
C ASP A 35 -12.53 -19.22 10.05
N SER A 36 -13.21 -19.12 11.19
CA SER A 36 -12.57 -19.30 12.52
C SER A 36 -12.87 -20.65 13.19
N ASN A 37 -13.68 -21.55 12.62
CA ASN A 37 -14.16 -22.72 13.38
C ASN A 37 -14.16 -24.10 12.70
N PHE A 38 -13.56 -24.32 11.51
CA PHE A 38 -13.65 -25.64 10.84
C PHE A 38 -12.33 -26.37 10.53
N GLU A 39 -11.16 -25.74 10.66
CA GLU A 39 -9.87 -26.41 10.37
C GLU A 39 -9.14 -26.97 11.62
N ARG A 40 -9.73 -26.85 12.83
CA ARG A 40 -9.10 -27.38 14.07
C ARG A 40 -9.41 -28.84 14.39
N SER A 41 -10.31 -29.49 13.65
CA SER A 41 -10.73 -30.88 13.91
C SER A 41 -9.99 -31.94 13.07
N THR A 42 -9.37 -31.58 11.95
CA THR A 42 -8.70 -32.55 11.05
C THR A 42 -7.19 -32.69 11.28
N ALA A 43 -6.56 -31.75 11.99
CA ALA A 43 -5.11 -31.76 12.22
C ALA A 43 -4.64 -32.70 13.35
N SER A 44 -5.55 -33.25 14.19
CA SER A 44 -5.15 -34.10 15.33
C SER A 44 -5.16 -35.62 15.04
N LEU A 45 -5.62 -36.06 13.87
CA LEU A 45 -5.73 -37.49 13.53
C LEU A 45 -4.63 -38.02 12.60
N ALA A 46 -3.77 -37.14 12.04
CA ALA A 46 -2.75 -37.54 11.05
C ALA A 46 -1.41 -38.00 11.66
N ALA A 47 -1.25 -37.99 12.98
CA ALA A 47 0.03 -38.28 13.64
C ALA A 47 0.28 -39.77 13.98
N ALA A 48 -0.60 -40.69 13.57
CA ALA A 48 -0.46 -42.11 13.91
C ALA A 48 -0.89 -43.05 12.76
N ALA A 49 -0.08 -43.15 11.70
CA ALA A 49 -0.21 -44.25 10.74
C ALA A 49 1.16 -44.66 10.17
N ASN A 50 1.63 -45.83 10.59
CA ASN A 50 2.85 -46.46 10.13
C ASN A 50 2.80 -46.83 8.63
N GLY A 51 3.89 -46.48 7.93
CA GLY A 51 4.57 -46.99 6.72
C GLY A 51 3.95 -47.93 5.66
N SER A 52 2.77 -48.53 5.85
CA SER A 52 2.20 -49.51 4.91
C SER A 52 0.75 -49.22 4.49
N ASN A 53 0.09 -48.24 5.12
CA ASN A 53 -1.28 -47.80 4.82
C ASN A 53 -1.39 -46.50 3.99
N VAL A 54 -0.26 -45.94 3.55
CA VAL A 54 -0.24 -44.64 2.85
C VAL A 54 -0.86 -44.74 1.45
N VAL A 55 -0.69 -45.87 0.77
CA VAL A 55 -1.23 -46.09 -0.59
C VAL A 55 -2.75 -46.28 -0.57
N THR A 56 -3.31 -46.95 0.43
CA THR A 56 -4.77 -47.12 0.57
C THR A 56 -5.46 -45.86 1.07
N ALA A 57 -4.82 -45.09 1.97
CA ALA A 57 -5.36 -43.82 2.46
C ALA A 57 -5.44 -42.76 1.36
N THR A 58 -4.40 -42.61 0.54
CA THR A 58 -4.39 -41.68 -0.61
C THR A 58 -5.41 -42.04 -1.69
N LEU A 59 -5.64 -43.33 -1.93
CA LEU A 59 -6.66 -43.79 -2.89
C LEU A 59 -8.08 -43.56 -2.35
N LEU A 60 -8.30 -43.72 -1.05
CA LEU A 60 -9.58 -43.40 -0.39
C LEU A 60 -9.87 -41.90 -0.45
N GLU A 61 -8.88 -41.05 -0.13
CA GLU A 61 -9.01 -39.58 -0.21
C GLU A 61 -9.32 -39.11 -1.65
N GLU A 62 -8.67 -39.70 -2.66
CA GLU A 62 -8.96 -39.41 -4.06
C GLU A 62 -10.36 -39.91 -4.47
N LEU A 63 -10.80 -41.07 -3.98
CA LEU A 63 -12.15 -41.59 -4.24
C LEU A 63 -13.23 -40.72 -3.57
N GLU A 64 -13.02 -40.30 -2.33
CA GLU A 64 -13.89 -39.37 -1.59
C GLU A 64 -13.94 -37.99 -2.27
N SER A 65 -12.80 -37.49 -2.75
CA SER A 65 -12.73 -36.26 -3.55
C SER A 65 -13.52 -36.38 -4.85
N ARG A 66 -13.45 -37.53 -5.53
CA ARG A 66 -14.23 -37.81 -6.75
C ARG A 66 -15.72 -37.97 -6.45
N LEU A 67 -16.09 -38.68 -5.40
CA LEU A 67 -17.48 -38.84 -4.96
C LEU A 67 -18.07 -37.50 -4.56
N SER A 68 -17.36 -36.69 -3.77
CA SER A 68 -17.78 -35.34 -3.42
C SER A 68 -17.94 -34.45 -4.66
N ARG A 69 -17.05 -34.56 -5.65
CA ARG A 69 -17.22 -33.86 -6.94
C ARG A 69 -18.44 -34.34 -7.72
N LEU A 70 -18.70 -35.65 -7.75
CA LEU A 70 -19.87 -36.22 -8.42
C LEU A 70 -21.17 -35.83 -7.73
N GLU A 71 -21.22 -35.89 -6.40
CA GLU A 71 -22.38 -35.50 -5.60
C GLU A 71 -22.73 -34.03 -5.82
N ARG A 72 -21.73 -33.14 -5.79
CA ARG A 72 -21.94 -31.71 -6.08
C ARG A 72 -22.44 -31.47 -7.50
N ARG A 73 -21.94 -32.24 -8.47
CA ARG A 73 -22.42 -32.19 -9.87
C ARG A 73 -23.84 -32.73 -10.01
N LEU A 74 -24.23 -33.76 -9.24
CA LEU A 74 -25.59 -34.30 -9.22
C LEU A 74 -26.57 -33.28 -8.63
N ARG A 75 -26.19 -32.65 -7.50
CA ARG A 75 -27.01 -31.58 -6.87
C ARG A 75 -27.32 -30.45 -7.83
N ALA A 76 -26.41 -30.11 -8.75
CA ALA A 76 -26.63 -29.10 -9.78
C ALA A 76 -27.68 -29.50 -10.83
N VAL A 77 -27.81 -30.80 -11.14
CA VAL A 77 -28.81 -31.32 -12.10
C VAL A 77 -30.22 -31.34 -11.50
N GLU A 78 -30.32 -31.49 -10.18
CA GLU A 78 -31.60 -31.51 -9.47
C GLU A 78 -32.11 -30.11 -9.12
N GLN A 79 -31.35 -29.05 -9.44
CA GLN A 79 -31.75 -27.67 -9.13
C GLN A 79 -32.92 -27.21 -9.99
N PRO A 80 -33.91 -26.52 -9.40
CA PRO A 80 -34.99 -25.88 -10.15
C PRO A 80 -34.46 -24.79 -11.09
N VAL A 81 -35.10 -24.67 -12.25
CA VAL A 81 -34.88 -23.60 -13.22
C VAL A 81 -36.11 -22.70 -13.23
N TRP A 82 -35.92 -21.40 -13.41
CA TRP A 82 -37.01 -20.43 -13.51
C TRP A 82 -37.79 -20.62 -14.80
N GLN A 83 -39.02 -20.10 -14.85
CA GLN A 83 -39.80 -20.12 -16.08
C GLN A 83 -39.29 -19.03 -17.05
N LEU A 84 -38.92 -19.44 -18.26
CA LEU A 84 -38.39 -18.54 -19.29
C LEU A 84 -39.43 -18.31 -20.39
N SER A 85 -39.88 -17.07 -20.54
CA SER A 85 -40.88 -16.67 -21.55
C SER A 85 -40.32 -15.61 -22.51
N SER A 86 -41.01 -15.44 -23.64
CA SER A 86 -40.66 -14.52 -24.72
C SER A 86 -41.82 -13.62 -25.18
N ALA A 87 -42.87 -13.48 -24.37
CA ALA A 87 -44.01 -12.62 -24.67
C ALA A 87 -43.79 -11.18 -24.16
N GLU A 88 -44.45 -10.20 -24.79
CA GLU A 88 -44.27 -8.78 -24.41
C GLU A 88 -44.87 -8.45 -23.03
N GLU A 89 -45.91 -9.17 -22.62
CA GLU A 89 -46.60 -9.02 -21.32
C GLU A 89 -45.81 -9.66 -20.15
N ASP A 90 -44.71 -10.36 -20.43
CA ASP A 90 -43.94 -11.13 -19.44
C ASP A 90 -43.39 -10.28 -18.29
N TRP A 91 -43.10 -9.01 -18.53
CA TRP A 91 -42.53 -8.12 -17.52
C TRP A 91 -43.53 -7.75 -16.42
N GLU A 92 -44.83 -7.76 -16.72
CA GLU A 92 -45.89 -7.55 -15.71
C GLU A 92 -46.04 -8.80 -14.84
N VAL A 93 -46.04 -9.99 -15.45
CA VAL A 93 -46.14 -11.29 -14.76
C VAL A 93 -44.88 -11.57 -13.91
N CYS A 94 -43.71 -11.13 -14.36
CA CYS A 94 -42.44 -11.24 -13.62
C CYS A 94 -42.54 -10.66 -12.20
N ALA A 95 -43.36 -9.61 -12.00
CA ALA A 95 -43.52 -8.95 -10.71
C ALA A 95 -44.29 -9.79 -9.66
N GLU A 96 -44.91 -10.90 -10.04
CA GLU A 96 -45.67 -11.77 -9.13
C GLU A 96 -44.78 -12.71 -8.29
N GLY A 97 -43.50 -12.85 -8.64
CA GLY A 97 -42.55 -13.68 -7.91
C GLY A 97 -41.77 -12.94 -6.81
N PRO A 98 -40.85 -13.63 -6.10
CA PRO A 98 -40.06 -13.04 -5.02
C PRO A 98 -39.03 -12.01 -5.52
N CYS A 99 -38.75 -11.97 -6.82
CA CYS A 99 -37.80 -11.05 -7.42
C CYS A 99 -38.48 -9.76 -7.88
N ARG A 100 -37.76 -8.64 -7.76
CA ARG A 100 -38.22 -7.36 -8.27
C ARG A 100 -37.84 -7.22 -9.74
N CYS A 101 -38.85 -7.10 -10.60
CA CYS A 101 -38.66 -6.86 -12.03
C CYS A 101 -38.90 -5.38 -12.39
N GLN A 102 -38.09 -4.84 -13.28
CA GLN A 102 -38.18 -3.46 -13.79
C GLN A 102 -38.24 -3.49 -15.33
N PRO A 103 -39.44 -3.28 -15.92
CA PRO A 103 -39.62 -3.32 -17.36
C PRO A 103 -38.81 -2.25 -18.10
N GLU A 104 -38.66 -1.05 -17.52
CA GLU A 104 -38.02 0.10 -18.18
C GLU A 104 -36.52 -0.12 -18.41
N THR A 105 -35.86 -0.75 -17.44
CA THR A 105 -34.43 -1.07 -17.47
C THR A 105 -34.15 -2.50 -17.91
N LYS A 106 -35.21 -3.30 -18.13
CA LYS A 106 -35.16 -4.73 -18.37
C LYS A 106 -34.27 -5.44 -17.36
N SER A 107 -34.49 -5.15 -16.08
CA SER A 107 -33.68 -5.68 -14.99
C SER A 107 -34.51 -6.50 -13.99
N VAL A 108 -33.89 -7.56 -13.47
CA VAL A 108 -34.47 -8.43 -12.46
C VAL A 108 -33.50 -8.48 -11.29
N SER A 109 -33.97 -8.17 -10.08
CA SER A 109 -33.18 -8.20 -8.86
C SER A 109 -33.87 -9.04 -7.79
N CYS A 110 -33.16 -10.05 -7.31
CA CYS A 110 -33.55 -10.90 -6.19
C CYS A 110 -32.56 -10.72 -5.03
N TRP A 111 -32.03 -9.51 -4.88
CA TRP A 111 -31.04 -9.21 -3.88
C TRP A 111 -31.58 -9.45 -2.46
N ARG A 112 -30.82 -10.22 -1.66
CA ARG A 112 -31.13 -10.49 -0.24
C ARG A 112 -32.54 -11.04 0.01
N GLN A 113 -32.97 -11.97 -0.81
CA GLN A 113 -34.24 -12.68 -0.65
C GLN A 113 -34.11 -13.99 0.15
N ASN A 114 -32.91 -14.29 0.68
CA ASN A 114 -32.60 -15.53 1.41
C ASN A 114 -32.92 -16.80 0.59
N LEU A 115 -32.73 -16.74 -0.74
CA LEU A 115 -33.02 -17.86 -1.63
C LEU A 115 -32.03 -19.00 -1.37
N LEU A 116 -32.54 -20.18 -1.04
CA LEU A 116 -31.76 -21.43 -0.97
C LEU A 116 -31.58 -22.01 -2.37
N ASP A 117 -32.68 -22.04 -3.12
CA ASP A 117 -32.75 -22.46 -4.51
C ASP A 117 -33.48 -21.39 -5.33
N LEU A 118 -33.31 -21.52 -6.63
CA LEU A 118 -33.92 -20.67 -7.62
C LEU A 118 -35.45 -20.93 -7.72
N PRO A 119 -36.33 -19.93 -7.50
CA PRO A 119 -37.78 -20.15 -7.51
C PRO A 119 -38.32 -20.59 -8.88
N ALA A 120 -38.79 -21.84 -9.02
CA ALA A 120 -39.35 -22.35 -10.26
C ALA A 120 -40.62 -21.62 -10.72
N ALA A 121 -41.33 -20.96 -9.81
CA ALA A 121 -42.51 -20.15 -10.11
C ALA A 121 -42.17 -18.73 -10.60
N GLN A 122 -40.92 -18.28 -10.44
CA GLN A 122 -40.50 -16.97 -10.95
C GLN A 122 -40.42 -17.05 -12.48
N LEU A 123 -41.18 -16.19 -13.15
CA LEU A 123 -41.02 -15.95 -14.58
C LEU A 123 -39.89 -14.92 -14.79
N VAL A 124 -38.97 -15.22 -15.71
CA VAL A 124 -37.98 -14.25 -16.20
C VAL A 124 -38.05 -14.11 -17.72
N PRO A 125 -38.27 -12.87 -18.22
CA PRO A 125 -38.22 -12.57 -19.64
C PRO A 125 -36.83 -12.85 -20.23
N ARG A 126 -36.76 -13.49 -21.39
CA ARG A 126 -35.48 -13.81 -22.08
C ARG A 126 -34.70 -12.59 -22.55
N ASP A 127 -35.35 -11.44 -22.68
CA ASP A 127 -34.75 -10.18 -23.12
C ASP A 127 -34.16 -9.33 -21.98
N VAL A 128 -34.04 -9.91 -20.77
CA VAL A 128 -33.39 -9.33 -19.60
C VAL A 128 -31.96 -8.85 -19.92
N LEU A 129 -31.66 -7.62 -19.48
CA LEU A 129 -30.35 -6.98 -19.66
C LEU A 129 -29.49 -7.06 -18.40
N LYS A 130 -30.13 -7.05 -17.22
CA LYS A 130 -29.45 -7.10 -15.93
C LYS A 130 -30.13 -8.09 -14.99
N LEU A 131 -29.36 -9.02 -14.44
CA LEU A 131 -29.82 -10.00 -13.47
C LEU A 131 -28.95 -9.93 -12.22
N ASP A 132 -29.58 -9.68 -11.08
CA ASP A 132 -28.93 -9.56 -9.78
C ASP A 132 -29.49 -10.62 -8.82
N LEU A 133 -28.66 -11.59 -8.48
CA LEU A 133 -28.93 -12.70 -7.58
C LEU A 133 -28.06 -12.61 -6.30
N ALA A 134 -27.47 -11.44 -6.03
CA ALA A 134 -26.48 -11.31 -4.98
C ALA A 134 -27.08 -11.36 -3.56
N GLY A 135 -26.28 -11.81 -2.59
CA GLY A 135 -26.68 -11.83 -1.18
C GLY A 135 -27.74 -12.87 -0.85
N ASN A 136 -27.69 -14.03 -1.51
CA ASN A 136 -28.58 -15.16 -1.25
C ASN A 136 -27.80 -16.34 -0.66
N LEU A 137 -28.44 -17.51 -0.54
CA LEU A 137 -27.86 -18.72 0.05
C LEU A 137 -27.71 -19.84 -0.99
N LEU A 138 -27.57 -19.47 -2.28
CA LEU A 138 -27.51 -20.43 -3.38
C LEU A 138 -26.26 -21.29 -3.26
N THR A 139 -26.42 -22.62 -3.31
CA THR A 139 -25.30 -23.58 -3.20
C THR A 139 -24.87 -24.17 -4.54
N ALA A 140 -25.81 -24.29 -5.47
CA ALA A 140 -25.61 -24.79 -6.82
C ALA A 140 -26.56 -24.09 -7.79
N LEU A 141 -26.25 -24.17 -9.08
CA LEU A 141 -27.11 -23.70 -10.17
C LEU A 141 -27.29 -24.83 -11.18
N HIS A 142 -28.41 -24.85 -11.89
CA HIS A 142 -28.61 -25.74 -13.02
C HIS A 142 -27.89 -25.19 -14.25
N ARG A 143 -27.45 -26.06 -15.18
CA ARG A 143 -26.79 -25.63 -16.43
C ARG A 143 -27.68 -24.74 -17.31
N ASP A 144 -28.99 -24.93 -17.21
CA ASP A 144 -29.99 -24.26 -18.05
C ASP A 144 -30.56 -23.00 -17.37
N THR A 145 -30.04 -22.61 -16.19
CA THR A 145 -30.50 -21.43 -15.44
C THR A 145 -30.49 -20.14 -16.28
N PHE A 146 -29.50 -19.97 -17.17
CA PHE A 146 -29.36 -18.78 -18.02
C PHE A 146 -29.56 -19.09 -19.51
N LEU A 147 -30.30 -20.17 -19.82
CA LEU A 147 -30.52 -20.60 -21.19
C LEU A 147 -31.21 -19.50 -22.01
N ASP A 148 -30.69 -19.23 -23.20
CA ASP A 148 -31.20 -18.23 -24.17
C ASP A 148 -31.29 -16.78 -23.69
N MET A 149 -30.67 -16.41 -22.57
CA MET A 149 -30.53 -15.02 -22.11
C MET A 149 -29.47 -14.25 -22.92
N THR A 150 -29.63 -14.20 -24.24
CA THR A 150 -28.62 -13.72 -25.19
C THR A 150 -28.33 -12.23 -25.10
N ARG A 151 -29.24 -11.45 -24.51
CA ARG A 151 -29.12 -10.00 -24.32
C ARG A 151 -28.58 -9.59 -22.96
N LEU A 152 -28.37 -10.54 -22.06
CA LEU A 152 -27.90 -10.26 -20.71
C LEU A 152 -26.52 -9.60 -20.75
N ASN A 153 -26.41 -8.44 -20.12
CA ASN A 153 -25.21 -7.61 -20.10
C ASN A 153 -24.51 -7.67 -18.73
N HIS A 154 -25.29 -7.67 -17.65
CA HIS A 154 -24.79 -7.70 -16.28
C HIS A 154 -25.39 -8.88 -15.51
N LEU A 155 -24.53 -9.72 -14.96
CA LEU A 155 -24.89 -10.85 -14.10
C LEU A 155 -24.14 -10.75 -12.78
N ASP A 156 -24.89 -10.61 -11.68
CA ASP A 156 -24.34 -10.62 -10.32
C ASP A 156 -24.81 -11.85 -9.55
N LEU A 157 -23.86 -12.72 -9.19
CA LEU A 157 -24.04 -13.92 -8.38
C LEU A 157 -23.25 -13.84 -7.06
N SER A 158 -22.84 -12.64 -6.68
CA SER A 158 -21.93 -12.44 -5.54
C SER A 158 -22.61 -12.72 -4.20
N ASP A 159 -21.82 -12.98 -3.16
CA ASP A 159 -22.31 -13.14 -1.78
C ASP A 159 -23.36 -14.27 -1.70
N ASN A 160 -22.97 -15.45 -2.18
CA ASN A 160 -23.74 -16.69 -2.17
C ASN A 160 -22.87 -17.83 -1.61
N SER A 161 -23.37 -19.07 -1.63
CA SER A 161 -22.63 -20.26 -1.16
C SER A 161 -22.27 -21.22 -2.29
N ILE A 162 -22.08 -20.70 -3.52
CA ILE A 162 -21.90 -21.54 -4.70
C ILE A 162 -20.56 -22.26 -4.63
N GLU A 163 -20.58 -23.60 -4.62
CA GLU A 163 -19.36 -24.40 -4.54
C GLU A 163 -18.75 -24.73 -5.91
N HIS A 164 -19.60 -24.91 -6.94
CA HIS A 164 -19.21 -25.29 -8.30
C HIS A 164 -20.11 -24.64 -9.34
N LEU A 165 -19.54 -24.37 -10.51
CA LEU A 165 -20.29 -23.92 -11.67
C LEU A 165 -20.47 -25.10 -12.64
N PRO A 166 -21.70 -25.39 -13.10
CA PRO A 166 -21.92 -26.37 -14.16
C PRO A 166 -21.20 -25.98 -15.45
N LEU A 167 -20.83 -27.01 -16.22
CA LEU A 167 -20.41 -26.82 -17.61
C LEU A 167 -21.53 -26.16 -18.40
N ASN A 168 -21.15 -25.25 -19.30
CA ASN A 168 -22.07 -24.54 -20.20
C ASN A 168 -23.08 -23.61 -19.51
N LEU A 169 -22.97 -23.34 -18.21
CA LEU A 169 -23.83 -22.38 -17.50
C LEU A 169 -23.90 -21.01 -18.21
N PHE A 170 -22.79 -20.57 -18.81
CA PHE A 170 -22.68 -19.28 -19.51
C PHE A 170 -22.71 -19.41 -21.04
N PHE A 171 -23.19 -20.53 -21.58
CA PHE A 171 -23.06 -20.82 -23.01
C PHE A 171 -23.77 -19.81 -23.92
N SER A 172 -24.99 -19.36 -23.55
CA SER A 172 -25.79 -18.41 -24.33
C SER A 172 -25.46 -16.93 -24.03
N LEU A 173 -24.57 -16.66 -23.07
CA LEU A 173 -24.32 -15.32 -22.52
C LEU A 173 -23.31 -14.51 -23.34
N HIS A 174 -23.56 -14.35 -24.63
CA HIS A 174 -22.63 -13.69 -25.57
C HIS A 174 -22.51 -12.18 -25.34
N ALA A 175 -23.54 -11.53 -24.82
CA ALA A 175 -23.59 -10.08 -24.60
C ALA A 175 -23.06 -9.64 -23.23
N VAL A 176 -22.75 -10.58 -22.33
CA VAL A 176 -22.34 -10.24 -20.95
C VAL A 176 -21.03 -9.46 -20.97
N THR A 177 -21.05 -8.27 -20.36
CA THR A 177 -19.86 -7.43 -20.16
C THR A 177 -19.40 -7.45 -18.71
N GLN A 178 -20.29 -7.72 -17.77
CA GLN A 178 -19.97 -7.76 -16.34
C GLN A 178 -20.48 -9.05 -15.71
N LEU A 179 -19.56 -9.83 -15.16
CA LEU A 179 -19.85 -11.05 -14.42
C LEU A 179 -19.22 -10.96 -13.04
N ARG A 180 -20.05 -11.03 -12.00
CA ARG A 180 -19.59 -11.03 -10.61
C ARG A 180 -19.96 -12.35 -9.94
N LEU A 181 -18.96 -13.01 -9.38
CA LEU A 181 -19.01 -14.30 -8.69
C LEU A 181 -18.32 -14.19 -7.33
N SER A 182 -18.13 -12.97 -6.80
CA SER A 182 -17.35 -12.77 -5.60
C SER A 182 -18.03 -13.28 -4.34
N LYS A 183 -17.25 -13.59 -3.30
CA LYS A 183 -17.77 -14.11 -2.01
C LYS A 183 -18.65 -15.35 -2.21
N ASN A 184 -18.09 -16.35 -2.88
CA ASN A 184 -18.68 -17.67 -3.03
C ASN A 184 -17.69 -18.73 -2.52
N LEU A 185 -17.99 -20.01 -2.72
CA LEU A 185 -17.18 -21.13 -2.22
C LEU A 185 -16.49 -21.89 -3.37
N LEU A 186 -16.29 -21.23 -4.52
CA LEU A 186 -15.74 -21.86 -5.73
C LEU A 186 -14.32 -22.39 -5.48
N ARG A 187 -14.11 -23.68 -5.74
CA ARG A 187 -12.80 -24.34 -5.56
C ARG A 187 -12.00 -24.47 -6.86
N GLU A 188 -12.70 -24.60 -7.98
CA GLU A 188 -12.11 -24.76 -9.31
C GLU A 188 -12.99 -24.10 -10.36
N LEU A 189 -12.38 -23.74 -11.48
CA LEU A 189 -13.06 -23.27 -12.69
C LEU A 189 -12.69 -24.20 -13.83
N HIS A 190 -13.68 -24.56 -14.66
CA HIS A 190 -13.41 -25.36 -15.85
C HIS A 190 -12.78 -24.50 -16.96
N ARG A 191 -11.83 -25.04 -17.73
CA ARG A 191 -11.11 -24.33 -18.82
C ARG A 191 -12.00 -23.60 -19.84
N SER A 192 -13.23 -24.07 -20.04
CA SER A 192 -14.18 -23.50 -21.00
C SER A 192 -15.28 -22.65 -20.35
N GLN A 193 -15.17 -22.33 -19.05
CA GLN A 193 -16.24 -21.66 -18.31
C GLN A 193 -16.65 -20.33 -18.97
N PHE A 194 -15.67 -19.58 -19.50
CA PHE A 194 -15.87 -18.26 -20.11
C PHE A 194 -15.68 -18.25 -21.64
N PHE A 195 -15.76 -19.42 -22.29
CA PHE A 195 -15.50 -19.52 -23.73
C PHE A 195 -16.50 -18.71 -24.59
N SER A 196 -17.77 -18.67 -24.18
CA SER A 196 -18.85 -17.97 -24.91
C SER A 196 -18.95 -16.47 -24.58
N THR A 197 -18.41 -16.02 -23.45
CA THR A 197 -18.55 -14.63 -22.93
C THR A 197 -17.49 -13.71 -23.52
N ARG A 198 -17.46 -13.57 -24.86
CA ARG A 198 -16.38 -12.86 -25.58
C ARG A 198 -16.31 -11.35 -25.30
N ASN A 199 -17.45 -10.75 -24.93
CA ASN A 199 -17.58 -9.33 -24.66
C ASN A 199 -17.32 -8.95 -23.19
N LEU A 200 -16.85 -9.91 -22.39
CA LEU A 200 -16.60 -9.70 -20.97
C LEU A 200 -15.55 -8.61 -20.75
N ARG A 201 -15.90 -7.60 -19.96
CA ARG A 201 -15.03 -6.46 -19.59
C ARG A 201 -14.65 -6.50 -18.12
N ILE A 202 -15.55 -6.92 -17.26
CA ILE A 202 -15.33 -7.01 -15.82
C ILE A 202 -15.63 -8.44 -15.39
N LEU A 203 -14.64 -9.09 -14.80
CA LEU A 203 -14.78 -10.38 -14.18
C LEU A 203 -14.28 -10.30 -12.73
N ASP A 204 -15.21 -10.44 -11.80
CA ASP A 204 -14.91 -10.50 -10.37
C ASP A 204 -15.15 -11.92 -9.86
N VAL A 205 -14.08 -12.62 -9.52
CA VAL A 205 -14.11 -13.96 -8.88
C VAL A 205 -13.38 -13.89 -7.52
N SER A 206 -13.34 -12.70 -6.92
CA SER A 206 -12.67 -12.47 -5.65
C SER A 206 -13.37 -13.19 -4.49
N SER A 207 -12.65 -13.39 -3.38
CA SER A 207 -13.21 -13.98 -2.15
C SER A 207 -13.83 -15.36 -2.36
N ASN A 208 -13.16 -16.21 -3.14
CA ASN A 208 -13.52 -17.61 -3.37
C ASN A 208 -12.48 -18.55 -2.73
N ARG A 209 -12.48 -19.84 -3.10
CA ARG A 209 -11.54 -20.87 -2.60
C ARG A 209 -10.68 -21.44 -3.72
N LEU A 210 -10.44 -20.68 -4.79
CA LEU A 210 -9.69 -21.14 -5.97
C LEU A 210 -8.24 -21.42 -5.60
N ARG A 211 -7.73 -22.60 -5.97
CA ARG A 211 -6.33 -23.01 -5.70
C ARG A 211 -5.38 -22.82 -6.89
N ALA A 212 -5.93 -22.83 -8.10
CA ALA A 212 -5.23 -22.69 -9.36
C ALA A 212 -6.20 -22.19 -10.45
N LEU A 213 -5.64 -21.71 -11.55
CA LEU A 213 -6.38 -21.31 -12.75
C LEU A 213 -5.97 -22.21 -13.94
N PRO A 214 -6.92 -22.67 -14.77
CA PRO A 214 -6.60 -23.36 -16.01
C PRO A 214 -5.85 -22.45 -17.00
N GLU A 215 -4.90 -23.01 -17.76
CA GLU A 215 -4.01 -22.25 -18.67
C GLU A 215 -4.75 -21.43 -19.75
N THR A 216 -5.94 -21.86 -20.18
CA THR A 216 -6.68 -21.28 -21.31
C THR A 216 -8.03 -20.64 -20.93
N ILE A 217 -8.24 -20.40 -19.63
CA ILE A 217 -9.53 -19.91 -19.11
C ILE A 217 -9.97 -18.56 -19.70
N PHE A 218 -9.03 -17.71 -20.12
CA PHE A 218 -9.28 -16.37 -20.63
C PHE A 218 -9.01 -16.19 -22.14
N LEU A 219 -8.77 -17.29 -22.87
CA LEU A 219 -8.36 -17.22 -24.29
C LEU A 219 -9.40 -16.51 -25.18
N SER A 220 -10.67 -16.59 -24.83
CA SER A 220 -11.78 -15.97 -25.58
C SER A 220 -12.24 -14.62 -25.05
N THR A 221 -11.76 -14.19 -23.87
CA THR A 221 -12.20 -12.97 -23.18
C THR A 221 -11.20 -11.82 -23.35
N THR A 222 -10.85 -11.51 -24.60
CA THR A 222 -9.79 -10.53 -24.93
C THR A 222 -10.18 -9.08 -24.65
N SER A 223 -11.46 -8.82 -24.41
CA SER A 223 -12.00 -7.49 -24.06
C SER A 223 -12.00 -7.17 -22.56
N LEU A 224 -11.43 -8.05 -21.73
CA LEU A 224 -11.34 -7.84 -20.29
C LEU A 224 -10.54 -6.58 -19.97
N VAL A 225 -11.10 -5.75 -19.11
CA VAL A 225 -10.52 -4.50 -18.59
C VAL A 225 -10.14 -4.65 -17.13
N LEU A 226 -11.00 -5.32 -16.33
CA LEU A 226 -10.77 -5.58 -14.91
C LEU A 226 -10.93 -7.08 -14.62
N LEU A 227 -9.90 -7.67 -14.03
CA LEU A 227 -9.91 -9.04 -13.55
C LEU A 227 -9.55 -9.05 -12.05
N ASP A 228 -10.53 -9.41 -11.22
CA ASP A 228 -10.34 -9.56 -9.78
C ASP A 228 -10.31 -11.04 -9.38
N LEU A 229 -9.14 -11.48 -8.92
CA LEU A 229 -8.85 -12.81 -8.40
C LEU A 229 -8.38 -12.74 -6.94
N SER A 230 -8.56 -11.60 -6.28
CA SER A 230 -8.10 -11.37 -4.92
C SER A 230 -8.83 -12.26 -3.91
N CYS A 231 -8.28 -12.40 -2.70
CA CYS A 231 -8.91 -13.16 -1.62
C CYS A 231 -9.21 -14.63 -1.99
N ASN A 232 -8.34 -15.28 -2.77
CA ASN A 232 -8.45 -16.69 -3.12
C ASN A 232 -7.32 -17.50 -2.44
N ARG A 233 -7.14 -18.77 -2.83
CA ARG A 233 -6.08 -19.64 -2.31
C ARG A 233 -5.09 -20.03 -3.41
N ILE A 234 -4.89 -19.16 -4.42
CA ILE A 234 -4.07 -19.47 -5.59
C ILE A 234 -2.61 -19.54 -5.16
N SER A 235 -1.99 -20.70 -5.39
CA SER A 235 -0.61 -20.96 -4.95
C SER A 235 0.42 -20.78 -6.07
N SER A 236 0.02 -20.99 -7.32
CA SER A 236 0.87 -20.83 -8.49
C SER A 236 0.07 -20.36 -9.70
N LEU A 237 0.77 -19.69 -10.62
CA LEU A 237 0.29 -19.26 -11.92
C LEU A 237 1.27 -19.77 -12.99
N ILE A 238 0.76 -20.05 -14.17
CA ILE A 238 1.55 -20.51 -15.33
C ILE A 238 1.73 -19.34 -16.29
N SER A 239 2.84 -19.25 -17.02
CA SER A 239 3.15 -18.12 -17.91
C SER A 239 2.03 -17.77 -18.91
N GLY A 240 1.27 -18.76 -19.39
CA GLY A 240 0.17 -18.57 -20.34
C GLY A 240 -1.18 -18.16 -19.73
N THR A 241 -1.30 -18.05 -18.40
CA THR A 241 -2.60 -17.86 -17.73
C THR A 241 -3.36 -16.61 -18.22
N PHE A 242 -2.65 -15.53 -18.54
CA PHE A 242 -3.22 -14.25 -18.97
C PHE A 242 -2.98 -13.95 -20.46
N HIS A 243 -2.70 -14.98 -21.26
CA HIS A 243 -2.43 -14.82 -22.69
C HIS A 243 -3.62 -14.18 -23.42
N GLY A 244 -3.34 -13.21 -24.28
CA GLY A 244 -4.36 -12.51 -25.08
C GLY A 244 -5.12 -11.39 -24.37
N LEU A 245 -4.86 -11.12 -23.09
CA LEU A 245 -5.52 -10.06 -22.30
C LEU A 245 -4.91 -8.67 -22.52
N SER A 246 -4.78 -8.25 -23.78
CA SER A 246 -4.13 -6.98 -24.16
C SER A 246 -4.94 -5.74 -23.78
N ALA A 247 -6.26 -5.86 -23.58
CA ALA A 247 -7.12 -4.77 -23.13
C ALA A 247 -7.14 -4.58 -21.60
N LEU A 248 -6.50 -5.47 -20.83
CA LEU A 248 -6.58 -5.47 -19.38
C LEU A 248 -5.88 -4.25 -18.79
N GLU A 249 -6.62 -3.51 -17.96
CA GLU A 249 -6.13 -2.30 -17.29
C GLU A 249 -5.88 -2.55 -15.79
N GLU A 250 -6.66 -3.43 -15.16
CA GLU A 250 -6.56 -3.70 -13.72
C GLU A 250 -6.55 -5.21 -13.45
N LEU A 251 -5.50 -5.66 -12.76
CA LEU A 251 -5.34 -7.04 -12.33
C LEU A 251 -5.12 -7.10 -10.82
N LEU A 252 -6.05 -7.74 -10.11
CA LEU A 252 -6.01 -7.91 -8.66
C LEU A 252 -5.72 -9.37 -8.32
N LEU A 253 -4.54 -9.62 -7.77
CA LEU A 253 -4.07 -10.93 -7.31
C LEU A 253 -3.76 -10.93 -5.81
N GLY A 254 -4.14 -9.87 -5.09
CA GLY A 254 -3.88 -9.72 -3.67
C GLY A 254 -4.51 -10.81 -2.80
N LYS A 255 -3.95 -11.03 -1.62
CA LYS A 255 -4.49 -11.98 -0.62
C LYS A 255 -4.69 -13.39 -1.19
N ASN A 256 -3.66 -13.89 -1.86
CA ASN A 256 -3.54 -15.25 -2.37
C ASN A 256 -2.37 -15.96 -1.65
N ALA A 257 -1.97 -17.13 -2.16
CA ALA A 257 -0.87 -17.92 -1.60
C ALA A 257 0.34 -18.00 -2.56
N LEU A 258 0.51 -17.02 -3.46
CA LEU A 258 1.53 -17.06 -4.51
C LEU A 258 2.93 -17.01 -3.90
N SER A 259 3.76 -18.02 -4.19
CA SER A 259 5.15 -18.08 -3.73
C SER A 259 6.15 -17.53 -4.74
N SER A 260 5.80 -17.55 -6.02
CA SER A 260 6.64 -17.12 -7.15
C SER A 260 5.78 -16.76 -8.35
N LEU A 261 6.29 -15.88 -9.22
CA LEU A 261 5.67 -15.53 -10.50
C LEU A 261 6.56 -16.00 -11.66
N PRO A 262 5.99 -16.58 -12.74
CA PRO A 262 6.74 -16.85 -13.96
C PRO A 262 7.20 -15.56 -14.66
N VAL A 263 8.36 -15.61 -15.32
CA VAL A 263 9.00 -14.44 -15.96
C VAL A 263 8.11 -13.74 -16.99
N ASN A 264 7.36 -14.52 -17.79
CA ASN A 264 6.54 -13.99 -18.88
C ASN A 264 5.04 -13.90 -18.53
N LEU A 265 4.68 -13.97 -17.25
CA LEU A 265 3.27 -14.02 -16.83
C LEU A 265 2.45 -12.82 -17.33
N PHE A 266 3.08 -11.66 -17.45
CA PHE A 266 2.41 -10.42 -17.84
C PHE A 266 2.76 -9.95 -19.27
N SER A 267 3.40 -10.76 -20.11
CA SER A 267 3.94 -10.31 -21.41
C SER A 267 2.94 -9.57 -22.30
N ASP A 268 1.67 -10.01 -22.27
CA ASP A 268 0.60 -9.52 -23.15
C ASP A 268 -0.19 -8.35 -22.52
N LEU A 269 -0.03 -8.11 -21.22
CA LEU A 269 -0.75 -7.10 -20.45
C LEU A 269 -0.15 -5.70 -20.68
N THR A 270 -0.16 -5.24 -21.93
CA THR A 270 0.52 -4.01 -22.37
C THR A 270 -0.22 -2.72 -21.94
N ASN A 271 -1.53 -2.81 -21.70
CA ASN A 271 -2.36 -1.71 -21.23
C ASN A 271 -2.56 -1.68 -19.71
N LEU A 272 -1.88 -2.56 -18.97
CA LEU A 272 -2.05 -2.67 -17.52
C LEU A 272 -1.67 -1.35 -16.84
N LYS A 273 -2.58 -0.82 -16.02
CA LYS A 273 -2.44 0.42 -15.26
C LYS A 273 -2.29 0.15 -13.76
N TYR A 274 -3.00 -0.85 -13.24
CA TYR A 274 -2.96 -1.26 -11.85
C TYR A 274 -2.63 -2.74 -11.72
N LEU A 275 -1.65 -3.07 -10.86
CA LEU A 275 -1.33 -4.44 -10.48
C LEU A 275 -1.27 -4.58 -8.96
N GLY A 276 -2.19 -5.37 -8.41
CA GLY A 276 -2.23 -5.75 -7.00
C GLY A 276 -1.66 -7.15 -6.77
N LEU A 277 -0.59 -7.25 -5.98
CA LEU A 277 0.08 -8.48 -5.56
C LEU A 277 0.21 -8.56 -4.03
N GLU A 278 -0.48 -7.69 -3.29
CA GLU A 278 -0.37 -7.57 -1.85
C GLU A 278 -0.75 -8.84 -1.10
N GLU A 279 -0.22 -9.03 0.10
CA GLU A 279 -0.58 -10.16 0.98
C GLU A 279 -0.44 -11.53 0.29
N ASN A 280 0.70 -11.74 -0.37
CA ASN A 280 1.11 -13.03 -0.95
C ASN A 280 2.36 -13.56 -0.23
N ARG A 281 3.02 -14.57 -0.79
CA ARG A 281 4.23 -15.21 -0.22
C ARG A 281 5.44 -15.05 -1.14
N LEU A 282 5.47 -13.99 -1.96
CA LEU A 282 6.51 -13.76 -2.96
C LEU A 282 7.84 -13.45 -2.29
N LYS A 283 8.87 -14.24 -2.60
CA LYS A 283 10.24 -14.01 -2.12
C LYS A 283 11.03 -13.06 -3.00
N GLU A 284 10.69 -13.02 -4.28
CA GLU A 284 11.31 -12.17 -5.29
C GLU A 284 10.32 -11.89 -6.42
N LEU A 285 10.60 -10.85 -7.19
CA LEU A 285 9.97 -10.58 -8.48
C LEU A 285 11.02 -10.83 -9.57
N PRO A 286 10.74 -11.69 -10.57
CA PRO A 286 11.69 -11.93 -11.66
C PRO A 286 12.08 -10.63 -12.39
N ARG A 287 13.35 -10.48 -12.75
CA ARG A 287 13.91 -9.24 -13.32
C ARG A 287 13.17 -8.73 -14.56
N ASP A 288 12.74 -9.65 -15.43
CA ASP A 288 12.05 -9.32 -16.68
C ASP A 288 10.52 -9.34 -16.58
N LEU A 289 9.96 -9.48 -15.37
CA LEU A 289 8.52 -9.62 -15.14
C LEU A 289 7.71 -8.45 -15.73
N PHE A 290 8.27 -7.24 -15.74
CA PHE A 290 7.60 -6.01 -16.15
C PHE A 290 8.03 -5.47 -17.51
N ARG A 291 8.71 -6.27 -18.34
CA ARG A 291 9.29 -5.82 -19.62
C ARG A 291 8.28 -5.13 -20.55
N SER A 292 7.02 -5.55 -20.54
CA SER A 292 5.96 -5.03 -21.42
C SER A 292 5.05 -3.99 -20.74
N GLN A 293 5.23 -3.71 -19.44
CA GLN A 293 4.28 -2.97 -18.59
C GLN A 293 4.53 -1.45 -18.61
N ALA A 294 4.80 -0.86 -19.77
CA ALA A 294 5.12 0.57 -19.89
C ALA A 294 3.96 1.51 -19.48
N SER A 295 2.73 1.00 -19.46
CA SER A 295 1.51 1.73 -19.07
C SER A 295 1.21 1.71 -17.57
N LEU A 296 1.95 0.91 -16.78
CA LEU A 296 1.66 0.69 -15.37
C LEU A 296 1.82 2.00 -14.58
N ARG A 297 0.83 2.29 -13.74
CA ARG A 297 0.75 3.49 -12.91
C ARG A 297 0.87 3.16 -11.43
N GLU A 298 0.35 2.01 -11.02
CA GLU A 298 0.32 1.61 -9.62
C GLU A 298 0.72 0.14 -9.51
N LEU A 299 1.71 -0.11 -8.66
CA LEU A 299 2.19 -1.45 -8.30
C LEU A 299 2.12 -1.61 -6.80
N ASN A 300 1.28 -2.53 -6.34
CA ASN A 300 1.15 -2.89 -4.94
C ASN A 300 1.71 -4.30 -4.71
N ALA A 301 2.81 -4.40 -3.97
CA ALA A 301 3.44 -5.65 -3.56
C ALA A 301 3.71 -5.67 -2.04
N ARG A 302 2.91 -4.94 -1.26
CA ARG A 302 2.98 -4.94 0.21
C ARG A 302 2.70 -6.32 0.80
N ASP A 303 3.14 -6.56 2.03
CA ASP A 303 2.84 -7.78 2.80
C ASP A 303 3.26 -9.06 2.03
N ASN A 304 4.49 -9.04 1.53
CA ASN A 304 5.14 -10.17 0.87
C ASN A 304 6.44 -10.54 1.62
N GLN A 305 7.33 -11.29 0.97
CA GLN A 305 8.61 -11.71 1.53
C GLN A 305 9.80 -11.24 0.70
N LEU A 306 9.64 -10.14 -0.05
CA LEU A 306 10.65 -9.60 -0.96
C LEU A 306 11.90 -9.21 -0.18
N THR A 307 13.08 -9.60 -0.66
CA THR A 307 14.37 -9.34 0.02
C THR A 307 15.20 -8.24 -0.63
N GLU A 308 14.97 -7.93 -1.89
CA GLU A 308 15.70 -6.92 -2.64
C GLU A 308 14.87 -6.25 -3.74
N ILE A 309 15.33 -5.08 -4.18
CA ILE A 309 14.83 -4.40 -5.39
C ILE A 309 15.99 -4.33 -6.41
N PRO A 310 15.98 -5.17 -7.46
CA PRO A 310 16.95 -5.13 -8.53
C PRO A 310 16.87 -3.83 -9.36
N GLY A 311 17.98 -3.44 -9.97
CA GLY A 311 18.09 -2.20 -10.75
C GLY A 311 17.26 -2.19 -12.03
N ASP A 312 17.14 -3.34 -12.69
CA ASP A 312 16.48 -3.54 -13.99
C ASP A 312 14.98 -3.82 -13.88
N LEU A 313 14.52 -4.33 -12.72
CA LEU A 313 13.13 -4.76 -12.50
C LEU A 313 12.10 -3.65 -12.81
N LEU A 314 12.37 -2.42 -12.37
CA LEU A 314 11.43 -1.31 -12.47
C LEU A 314 11.72 -0.36 -13.65
N ALA A 315 12.84 -0.55 -14.34
CA ALA A 315 13.26 0.33 -15.44
C ALA A 315 12.22 0.49 -16.57
N PRO A 316 11.43 -0.54 -16.95
CA PRO A 316 10.37 -0.38 -17.95
C PRO A 316 9.20 0.51 -17.52
N LEU A 317 8.99 0.72 -16.22
CA LEU A 317 7.77 1.30 -15.64
C LEU A 317 7.77 2.84 -15.63
N LYS A 318 8.00 3.45 -16.79
CA LYS A 318 8.20 4.92 -16.95
C LYS A 318 7.00 5.77 -16.51
N ARG A 319 5.80 5.19 -16.48
CA ARG A 319 4.54 5.85 -16.08
C ARG A 319 4.11 5.55 -14.65
N LEU A 320 4.93 4.82 -13.88
CA LEU A 320 4.63 4.46 -12.50
C LEU A 320 4.53 5.72 -11.64
N ARG A 321 3.45 5.82 -10.89
CA ARG A 321 3.12 6.95 -10.00
C ARG A 321 3.15 6.53 -8.54
N SER A 322 2.72 5.31 -8.23
CA SER A 322 2.70 4.76 -6.88
C SER A 322 3.37 3.39 -6.85
N LEU A 323 4.33 3.24 -5.94
CA LEU A 323 4.99 1.98 -5.65
C LEU A 323 4.87 1.66 -4.16
N GLU A 324 4.16 0.57 -3.86
CA GLU A 324 3.94 0.10 -2.49
C GLU A 324 4.60 -1.26 -2.30
N MET A 325 5.63 -1.31 -1.45
CA MET A 325 6.40 -2.51 -1.10
C MET A 325 6.63 -2.60 0.43
N SER A 326 5.78 -1.98 1.23
CA SER A 326 5.86 -2.02 2.70
C SER A 326 5.59 -3.42 3.24
N ASN A 327 5.95 -3.68 4.50
CA ASN A 327 5.79 -4.98 5.15
C ASN A 327 6.44 -6.13 4.35
N ASN A 328 7.69 -5.93 3.92
CA ASN A 328 8.48 -6.95 3.23
C ASN A 328 9.77 -7.23 4.02
N LYS A 329 10.74 -7.92 3.42
CA LYS A 329 12.04 -8.25 4.01
C LYS A 329 13.18 -7.52 3.28
N ILE A 330 12.88 -6.40 2.62
CA ILE A 330 13.81 -5.73 1.71
C ILE A 330 14.99 -5.18 2.52
N ALA A 331 16.19 -5.69 2.24
CA ALA A 331 17.43 -5.25 2.87
C ALA A 331 18.39 -4.60 1.87
N ARG A 332 18.25 -4.90 0.57
CA ARG A 332 19.11 -4.41 -0.50
C ARG A 332 18.27 -3.69 -1.55
N ILE A 333 18.69 -2.49 -1.91
CA ILE A 333 18.10 -1.73 -3.01
C ILE A 333 19.25 -1.39 -3.94
N ASP A 334 19.14 -1.77 -5.20
CA ASP A 334 20.15 -1.43 -6.19
C ASP A 334 20.20 0.10 -6.38
N PRO A 335 21.38 0.73 -6.48
CA PRO A 335 21.52 2.17 -6.69
C PRO A 335 20.81 2.71 -7.94
N SER A 336 20.49 1.85 -8.91
CA SER A 336 19.77 2.21 -10.14
C SER A 336 18.27 1.90 -10.11
N ALA A 337 17.75 1.27 -9.05
CA ALA A 337 16.37 0.76 -8.98
C ALA A 337 15.28 1.79 -9.30
N PHE A 338 15.51 3.07 -8.99
CA PHE A 338 14.54 4.15 -9.21
C PHE A 338 14.97 5.16 -10.28
N ARG A 339 16.05 4.88 -11.02
CA ARG A 339 16.67 5.83 -11.97
C ARG A 339 15.72 6.27 -13.09
N ASP A 340 14.89 5.36 -13.59
CA ASP A 340 14.01 5.63 -14.75
C ASP A 340 12.57 6.00 -14.36
N LEU A 341 12.28 6.13 -13.06
CA LEU A 341 10.94 6.36 -12.53
C LEU A 341 10.59 7.85 -12.39
N ALA A 342 10.72 8.62 -13.48
CA ALA A 342 10.50 10.07 -13.48
C ALA A 342 9.05 10.49 -13.12
N SER A 343 8.07 9.59 -13.30
CA SER A 343 6.66 9.85 -12.99
C SER A 343 6.27 9.49 -11.56
N LEU A 344 7.18 8.93 -10.76
CA LEU A 344 6.89 8.41 -9.43
C LEU A 344 6.56 9.55 -8.47
N ARG A 345 5.43 9.43 -7.77
CA ARG A 345 4.92 10.42 -6.80
C ARG A 345 4.91 9.87 -5.38
N GLU A 346 4.64 8.59 -5.22
CA GLU A 346 4.58 7.93 -3.92
C GLU A 346 5.43 6.66 -3.91
N LEU A 347 6.33 6.58 -2.93
CA LEU A 347 7.17 5.41 -2.68
C LEU A 347 7.01 4.96 -1.23
N GLN A 348 6.50 3.75 -1.06
CA GLN A 348 6.26 3.16 0.25
C GLN A 348 7.13 1.92 0.47
N LEU A 349 8.08 2.05 1.39
CA LEU A 349 9.05 1.03 1.79
C LEU A 349 9.06 0.83 3.31
N GLY A 350 7.94 1.14 3.98
CA GLY A 350 7.81 0.99 5.43
C GLY A 350 7.91 -0.47 5.88
N HIS A 351 8.28 -0.72 7.14
CA HIS A 351 8.37 -2.08 7.68
C HIS A 351 9.20 -3.03 6.80
N ASN A 352 10.42 -2.61 6.47
CA ASN A 352 11.40 -3.42 5.76
C ASN A 352 12.67 -3.57 6.61
N ARG A 353 13.77 -4.04 6.01
CA ARG A 353 15.06 -4.29 6.67
C ARG A 353 16.17 -3.39 6.12
N ILE A 354 15.80 -2.22 5.59
CA ILE A 354 16.73 -1.27 4.98
C ILE A 354 17.61 -0.68 6.09
N ARG A 355 18.93 -0.76 5.94
CA ARG A 355 19.90 -0.23 6.91
C ARG A 355 20.55 1.07 6.49
N ASN A 356 20.80 1.23 5.18
CA ASN A 356 21.46 2.40 4.62
C ASN A 356 20.77 2.78 3.31
N LEU A 357 20.79 4.06 2.98
CA LEU A 357 20.40 4.58 1.67
C LEU A 357 21.65 4.96 0.90
N THR A 358 21.79 4.49 -0.33
CA THR A 358 22.90 4.86 -1.19
C THR A 358 22.73 6.33 -1.63
N PRO A 359 23.76 7.18 -1.56
CA PRO A 359 23.70 8.54 -2.09
C PRO A 359 23.30 8.53 -3.57
N GLY A 360 22.39 9.43 -3.96
CA GLY A 360 21.90 9.52 -5.34
C GLY A 360 20.88 8.45 -5.74
N LEU A 361 20.41 7.59 -4.83
CA LEU A 361 19.38 6.57 -5.11
C LEU A 361 18.10 7.16 -5.74
N PHE A 362 17.79 8.42 -5.44
CA PHE A 362 16.60 9.14 -5.91
C PHE A 362 16.90 10.27 -6.91
N SER A 363 18.11 10.30 -7.50
CA SER A 363 18.57 11.45 -8.31
C SER A 363 17.62 11.87 -9.43
N ASN A 364 16.87 10.92 -9.98
CA ASN A 364 15.96 11.13 -11.12
C ASN A 364 14.47 11.08 -10.73
N ALA A 365 14.15 10.87 -9.45
CA ALA A 365 12.79 10.79 -8.93
C ALA A 365 12.30 12.17 -8.46
N SER A 366 12.50 13.22 -9.27
CA SER A 366 12.19 14.60 -8.90
C SER A 366 10.69 14.88 -8.72
N GLY A 367 9.83 14.03 -9.31
CA GLY A 367 8.38 14.05 -9.13
C GLY A 367 7.89 13.46 -7.80
N LEU A 368 8.77 12.87 -6.97
CA LEU A 368 8.36 12.18 -5.76
C LEU A 368 7.85 13.17 -4.71
N GLU A 369 6.59 13.01 -4.32
CA GLU A 369 5.88 13.87 -3.36
C GLU A 369 5.88 13.26 -1.96
N ARG A 370 5.91 11.92 -1.85
CA ARG A 370 5.78 11.19 -0.58
C ARG A 370 6.72 9.99 -0.52
N LEU A 371 7.58 9.98 0.49
CA LEU A 371 8.55 8.92 0.76
C LEU A 371 8.33 8.33 2.16
N VAL A 372 8.00 7.04 2.20
CA VAL A 372 7.66 6.32 3.42
C VAL A 372 8.73 5.25 3.71
N LEU A 373 9.54 5.46 4.75
CA LEU A 373 10.68 4.63 5.15
C LEU A 373 10.62 4.22 6.63
N TYR A 374 9.47 4.36 7.28
CA TYR A 374 9.31 4.05 8.69
C TYR A 374 9.54 2.57 9.02
N ALA A 375 9.83 2.27 10.28
CA ALA A 375 10.00 0.90 10.77
C ALA A 375 11.02 0.08 9.95
N ASN A 376 12.12 0.72 9.56
CA ASN A 376 13.28 0.08 8.95
C ASN A 376 14.43 -0.01 9.98
N GLY A 377 15.62 -0.41 9.51
CA GLY A 377 16.83 -0.48 10.30
C GLY A 377 17.81 0.67 10.04
N ILE A 378 17.35 1.84 9.59
CA ILE A 378 18.25 2.91 9.12
C ILE A 378 19.01 3.53 10.30
N GLU A 379 20.35 3.49 10.25
CA GLU A 379 21.20 3.94 11.37
C GLU A 379 21.77 5.35 11.19
N SER A 380 22.11 5.72 9.96
CA SER A 380 22.62 7.06 9.63
C SER A 380 22.18 7.49 8.24
N LEU A 381 22.09 8.81 8.04
CA LEU A 381 21.76 9.43 6.77
C LEU A 381 22.93 10.32 6.33
N SER A 382 23.57 9.93 5.23
CA SER A 382 24.71 10.62 4.63
C SER A 382 24.26 11.75 3.69
N ARG A 383 25.21 12.60 3.30
CA ARG A 383 24.98 13.61 2.28
C ARG A 383 24.51 12.95 0.98
N GLY A 384 23.49 13.53 0.36
CA GLY A 384 22.92 13.05 -0.89
C GLY A 384 22.00 11.83 -0.77
N ALA A 385 21.64 11.39 0.44
CA ALA A 385 20.64 10.33 0.64
C ALA A 385 19.27 10.69 0.05
N PHE A 386 18.93 11.99 -0.03
CA PHE A 386 17.70 12.52 -0.62
C PHE A 386 17.97 13.38 -1.87
N GLN A 387 19.14 13.21 -2.50
CA GLN A 387 19.50 13.98 -3.69
C GLN A 387 18.47 13.78 -4.80
N GLY A 388 18.01 14.88 -5.39
CA GLY A 388 17.03 14.89 -6.48
C GLY A 388 15.56 15.03 -6.05
N LEU A 389 15.25 14.93 -4.75
CA LEU A 389 13.88 14.93 -4.22
C LEU A 389 13.27 16.34 -4.06
N THR A 390 13.30 17.15 -5.12
CA THR A 390 12.93 18.58 -5.08
C THR A 390 11.45 18.82 -4.76
N ASN A 391 10.54 17.92 -5.16
CA ASN A 391 9.10 18.05 -4.90
C ASN A 391 8.63 17.29 -3.65
N LEU A 392 9.55 16.74 -2.85
CA LEU A 392 9.18 15.93 -1.70
C LEU A 392 8.45 16.78 -0.66
N SER A 393 7.20 16.41 -0.39
CA SER A 393 6.32 17.08 0.56
C SER A 393 6.25 16.35 1.90
N SER A 394 6.37 15.02 1.89
CA SER A 394 6.16 14.18 3.09
C SER A 394 7.23 13.10 3.20
N LEU A 395 7.95 13.09 4.32
CA LEU A 395 9.02 12.15 4.63
C LEU A 395 8.76 11.47 5.97
N PHE A 396 8.61 10.14 5.93
CA PHE A 396 8.33 9.32 7.11
C PHE A 396 9.54 8.44 7.42
N LEU A 397 10.26 8.77 8.49
CA LEU A 397 11.45 8.07 8.98
C LEU A 397 11.28 7.56 10.42
N HIS A 398 10.08 7.61 10.97
CA HIS A 398 9.81 7.19 12.34
C HIS A 398 10.10 5.71 12.57
N SER A 399 10.37 5.33 13.81
CA SER A 399 10.64 3.93 14.19
C SER A 399 11.85 3.31 13.47
N ASN A 400 12.88 4.11 13.17
CA ASN A 400 14.16 3.64 12.63
C ASN A 400 15.22 3.55 13.75
N ARG A 401 16.49 3.44 13.37
CA ARG A 401 17.63 3.40 14.29
C ARG A 401 18.53 4.63 14.18
N LEU A 402 17.99 5.76 13.71
CA LEU A 402 18.79 6.92 13.35
C LEU A 402 19.53 7.49 14.56
N ARG A 403 20.85 7.65 14.43
CA ARG A 403 21.73 8.27 15.43
C ARG A 403 22.37 9.57 14.93
N ILE A 404 22.76 9.58 13.66
CA ILE A 404 23.53 10.67 13.05
C ILE A 404 22.90 11.02 11.70
N MET A 405 22.74 12.32 11.45
CA MET A 405 22.32 12.86 10.17
C MET A 405 23.34 13.89 9.70
N HIS A 406 23.60 13.94 8.40
CA HIS A 406 24.49 14.95 7.83
C HIS A 406 23.85 16.36 7.89
N PRO A 407 24.60 17.45 8.16
CA PRO A 407 24.05 18.81 8.24
C PRO A 407 23.32 19.27 6.98
N ASP A 408 23.83 18.88 5.81
CA ASP A 408 23.28 19.28 4.50
C ASP A 408 22.21 18.32 3.94
N LEU A 409 21.61 17.46 4.79
CA LEU A 409 20.72 16.38 4.34
C LEU A 409 19.47 16.88 3.59
N PHE A 410 18.90 18.01 4.01
CA PHE A 410 17.64 18.53 3.47
C PHE A 410 17.81 19.66 2.44
N LEU A 411 19.04 19.93 1.97
CA LEU A 411 19.28 20.93 0.93
C LEU A 411 18.52 20.61 -0.38
N ASP A 412 18.39 19.32 -0.70
CA ASP A 412 17.72 18.85 -1.92
C ASP A 412 16.20 18.66 -1.74
N THR A 413 15.63 18.96 -0.56
CA THR A 413 14.21 18.79 -0.24
C THR A 413 13.56 20.09 0.30
N PRO A 414 13.61 21.23 -0.41
CA PRO A 414 13.15 22.52 0.10
C PRO A 414 11.61 22.61 0.30
N ASN A 415 10.85 21.76 -0.37
CA ASN A 415 9.37 21.75 -0.35
C ASN A 415 8.77 20.84 0.73
N LEU A 416 9.59 20.38 1.69
CA LEU A 416 9.16 19.42 2.70
C LEU A 416 8.19 20.05 3.70
N ARG A 417 6.97 19.51 3.74
CA ARG A 417 5.89 19.94 4.64
C ARG A 417 5.75 19.02 5.85
N LYS A 418 5.91 17.71 5.69
CA LYS A 418 5.72 16.74 6.77
C LYS A 418 7.00 15.94 6.99
N LEU A 419 7.56 16.00 8.21
CA LEU A 419 8.73 15.24 8.61
C LEU A 419 8.46 14.48 9.91
N GLN A 420 8.56 13.16 9.84
CA GLN A 420 8.37 12.27 11.00
C GLN A 420 9.66 11.56 11.33
N LEU A 421 10.26 11.90 12.47
CA LEU A 421 11.52 11.34 13.00
C LEU A 421 11.32 10.69 14.37
N GLU A 422 10.09 10.55 14.84
CA GLU A 422 9.78 10.00 16.15
C GLU A 422 10.24 8.55 16.32
N SER A 423 10.51 8.15 17.56
CA SER A 423 10.96 6.78 17.88
C SER A 423 12.25 6.41 17.14
N ASN A 424 13.28 7.24 17.25
CA ASN A 424 14.64 6.99 16.77
C ASN A 424 15.65 7.10 17.94
N TYR A 425 16.95 7.09 17.66
CA TYR A 425 18.02 7.23 18.66
C TYR A 425 18.78 8.55 18.52
N LEU A 426 18.10 9.61 18.07
CA LEU A 426 18.72 10.92 17.91
C LEU A 426 18.97 11.55 19.28
N SER A 427 20.23 11.86 19.58
CA SER A 427 20.61 12.62 20.77
C SER A 427 20.65 14.13 20.52
N SER A 428 20.98 14.54 19.31
CA SER A 428 21.01 15.93 18.87
C SER A 428 20.78 16.02 17.36
N LEU A 429 20.45 17.22 16.88
CA LEU A 429 20.42 17.53 15.46
C LEU A 429 21.61 18.42 15.11
N PRO A 430 22.29 18.21 13.97
CA PRO A 430 23.32 19.13 13.52
C PRO A 430 22.77 20.54 13.37
N ALA A 431 23.61 21.54 13.66
CA ALA A 431 23.25 22.93 13.44
C ALA A 431 22.86 23.14 11.98
N ARG A 432 21.81 23.95 11.77
CA ARG A 432 21.31 24.40 10.45
C ARG A 432 20.64 23.34 9.58
N ILE A 433 20.51 22.09 10.04
CA ILE A 433 19.90 21.01 9.24
C ILE A 433 18.45 21.33 8.81
N LEU A 434 17.69 22.04 9.65
CA LEU A 434 16.29 22.42 9.37
C LEU A 434 16.15 23.80 8.69
N ASP A 435 17.25 24.50 8.39
CA ASP A 435 17.19 25.85 7.79
C ASP A 435 16.70 25.80 6.33
N ALA A 436 16.91 24.67 5.65
CA ALA A 436 16.50 24.44 4.27
C ALA A 436 15.00 24.12 4.12
N VAL A 437 14.33 23.68 5.19
CA VAL A 437 12.92 23.20 5.17
C VAL A 437 11.99 24.21 5.86
N GLN A 438 11.92 25.42 5.30
CA GLN A 438 11.13 26.53 5.86
C GLN A 438 9.62 26.34 5.72
N SER A 439 9.18 25.48 4.80
CA SER A 439 7.77 25.21 4.49
C SER A 439 7.13 24.13 5.38
N ILE A 440 7.80 23.73 6.46
CA ILE A 440 7.39 22.59 7.27
C ILE A 440 6.09 22.87 8.05
N GLU A 441 5.11 22.00 7.81
CA GLU A 441 3.75 21.99 8.34
C GLU A 441 3.58 21.04 9.52
N GLN A 442 4.32 19.94 9.55
CA GLN A 442 4.24 18.94 10.59
C GLN A 442 5.62 18.38 10.86
N LEU A 443 6.04 18.45 12.12
CA LEU A 443 7.32 17.90 12.58
C LEU A 443 7.08 17.05 13.82
N ARG A 444 7.52 15.79 13.78
CA ARG A 444 7.46 14.88 14.93
C ARG A 444 8.87 14.43 15.32
N LEU A 445 9.25 14.75 16.56
CA LEU A 445 10.56 14.47 17.14
C LEU A 445 10.47 13.65 18.44
N ALA A 446 9.26 13.29 18.86
CA ALA A 446 8.98 12.55 20.08
C ALA A 446 9.74 11.22 20.15
N ARG A 447 9.91 10.70 21.38
CA ARG A 447 10.56 9.39 21.62
C ARG A 447 11.96 9.27 21.00
N ASN A 448 12.75 10.33 21.11
CA ASN A 448 14.19 10.32 20.84
C ASN A 448 14.94 10.66 22.14
N PRO A 449 16.14 10.10 22.39
CA PRO A 449 16.93 10.35 23.59
C PRO A 449 17.66 11.70 23.54
N TRP A 450 16.93 12.81 23.41
CA TRP A 450 17.50 14.15 23.27
C TRP A 450 18.43 14.51 24.44
N HIS A 451 19.68 14.82 24.12
CA HIS A 451 20.68 15.34 25.05
C HIS A 451 20.63 16.85 25.01
N CYS A 452 20.18 17.46 26.11
CA CYS A 452 19.88 18.88 26.20
C CYS A 452 21.04 19.65 26.80
N ASP A 453 22.07 19.85 25.98
CA ASP A 453 23.23 20.70 26.24
C ASP A 453 23.28 21.87 25.24
N CYS A 454 24.42 22.56 25.13
CA CYS A 454 24.53 23.69 24.23
C CYS A 454 24.39 23.31 22.74
N ALA A 455 24.61 22.05 22.35
CA ALA A 455 24.36 21.59 20.97
C ALA A 455 22.86 21.54 20.65
N ALA A 456 22.01 21.33 21.66
CA ALA A 456 20.55 21.34 21.49
C ALA A 456 19.96 22.76 21.36
N SER A 457 20.75 23.81 21.64
CA SER A 457 20.31 25.21 21.56
C SER A 457 19.76 25.58 20.18
N TYR A 458 20.38 25.08 19.10
CA TYR A 458 19.88 25.29 17.74
C TYR A 458 18.45 24.79 17.58
N LEU A 459 18.19 23.54 17.99
CA LEU A 459 16.88 22.92 17.85
C LEU A 459 15.84 23.62 18.73
N ALA A 460 16.19 23.96 19.97
CA ALA A 460 15.30 24.70 20.88
C ALA A 460 14.90 26.07 20.29
N MET A 461 15.86 26.86 19.83
CA MET A 461 15.60 28.16 19.20
C MET A 461 14.79 28.03 17.90
N TRP A 462 15.10 27.03 17.07
CA TRP A 462 14.36 26.78 15.84
C TRP A 462 12.89 26.42 16.13
N LEU A 463 12.64 25.54 17.11
CA LEU A 463 11.29 25.16 17.52
C LEU A 463 10.51 26.35 18.06
N GLN A 464 11.12 27.18 18.90
CA GLN A 464 10.50 28.41 19.43
C GLN A 464 10.11 29.38 18.31
N LYS A 465 11.03 29.62 17.36
CA LYS A 465 10.78 30.48 16.20
C LYS A 465 9.58 29.98 15.39
N MET A 466 9.52 28.68 15.10
CA MET A 466 8.44 28.10 14.29
C MET A 466 7.10 28.09 15.03
N TYR A 467 7.11 27.83 16.35
CA TYR A 467 5.93 27.91 17.19
C TYR A 467 5.34 29.33 17.22
N LEU A 468 6.19 30.34 17.45
CA LEU A 468 5.77 31.75 17.46
C LEU A 468 5.24 32.21 16.09
N ALA A 469 5.89 31.80 15.00
CA ALA A 469 5.44 32.11 13.65
C ALA A 469 4.01 31.60 13.38
N ARG A 470 3.63 30.45 13.93
CA ARG A 470 2.29 29.89 13.77
C ARG A 470 1.24 30.47 14.70
N MET A 471 1.60 30.81 15.93
CA MET A 471 0.68 31.48 16.85
C MET A 471 0.24 32.86 16.33
N ASN A 472 1.09 33.52 15.53
CA ASN A 472 0.80 34.81 14.94
C ASN A 472 0.02 34.74 13.61
N ASP A 473 -0.17 33.56 13.02
CA ASP A 473 -0.94 33.40 11.78
C ASP A 473 -2.45 33.37 12.09
N THR A 474 -3.09 34.53 11.99
CA THR A 474 -4.51 34.74 12.30
C THR A 474 -5.47 34.14 11.25
N ASN A 475 -4.95 33.64 10.12
CA ASN A 475 -5.74 33.02 9.05
C ASN A 475 -5.86 31.48 9.17
N ALA A 476 -5.19 30.84 10.13
CA ALA A 476 -5.33 29.41 10.40
C ALA A 476 -6.65 29.09 11.14
N LYS A 477 -7.79 29.31 10.47
CA LYS A 477 -9.14 29.20 11.03
C LYS A 477 -9.83 27.84 10.85
N SER A 478 -9.15 26.79 10.37
CA SER A 478 -9.78 25.47 10.20
C SER A 478 -9.03 24.29 10.79
N ASP A 479 -7.90 24.49 11.49
CA ASP A 479 -7.05 23.37 11.92
C ASP A 479 -6.55 23.52 13.36
N ARG A 480 -7.42 24.03 14.25
CA ARG A 480 -7.17 24.00 15.70
C ARG A 480 -7.38 22.61 16.31
N ASP A 481 -8.00 21.70 15.57
CA ASP A 481 -8.35 20.34 16.02
C ASP A 481 -7.35 19.28 15.55
N SER A 482 -6.42 19.62 14.65
CA SER A 482 -5.30 18.74 14.35
C SER A 482 -4.21 18.97 15.40
N GLY A 483 -3.95 17.97 16.22
CA GLY A 483 -2.79 17.90 17.12
C GLY A 483 -1.44 17.84 16.39
N VAL A 484 -1.29 18.57 15.28
CA VAL A 484 -0.21 18.53 14.29
C VAL A 484 1.11 19.10 14.82
N TRP A 485 1.05 19.84 15.92
CA TRP A 485 2.19 19.93 16.84
C TRP A 485 1.75 19.57 18.24
N GLU A 486 1.89 18.27 18.55
CA GLU A 486 2.21 17.89 19.92
C GLU A 486 3.25 18.86 20.47
N PHE A 487 2.94 19.49 21.62
CA PHE A 487 3.80 20.33 22.45
C PHE A 487 5.27 20.41 21.95
N GLY A 488 5.58 21.34 21.04
CA GLY A 488 6.96 21.58 20.57
C GLY A 488 7.63 20.44 19.80
N ALA A 489 6.88 19.73 18.95
CA ALA A 489 7.30 18.52 18.22
C ALA A 489 7.53 17.28 19.12
N GLY A 490 7.14 17.35 20.40
CA GLY A 490 7.26 16.25 21.37
C GLY A 490 8.70 15.94 21.80
N ALA A 491 9.66 16.81 21.49
CA ALA A 491 11.06 16.63 21.81
C ALA A 491 11.33 16.85 23.31
N MET A 492 11.37 15.75 24.07
CA MET A 492 11.62 15.76 25.51
C MET A 492 13.08 15.40 25.82
N CYS A 493 13.69 16.18 26.69
CA CYS A 493 15.06 15.96 27.17
C CYS A 493 15.16 14.66 27.97
N ARG A 494 16.18 13.87 27.66
CA ARG A 494 16.59 12.72 28.48
C ARG A 494 17.51 13.14 29.63
N GLY A 495 18.24 14.24 29.47
CA GLY A 495 19.21 14.78 30.42
C GLY A 495 20.12 15.80 29.71
N PRO A 496 21.21 16.27 30.34
CA PRO A 496 21.71 15.89 31.65
C PRO A 496 20.95 16.53 32.84
N GLY A 497 21.09 15.93 34.03
CA GLY A 497 20.64 16.52 35.30
C GLY A 497 19.15 16.84 35.38
N THR A 498 18.84 18.04 35.88
CA THR A 498 17.46 18.53 36.10
C THR A 498 16.73 18.93 34.81
N LEU A 499 17.41 18.87 33.65
CA LEU A 499 16.78 19.11 32.35
C LEU A 499 16.00 17.88 31.86
N GLY A 500 16.25 16.69 32.43
CA GLY A 500 15.49 15.49 32.11
C GLY A 500 13.98 15.66 32.30
N GLY A 501 13.19 15.26 31.32
CA GLY A 501 11.73 15.39 31.31
C GLY A 501 11.20 16.74 30.83
N LYS A 502 12.04 17.78 30.72
CA LYS A 502 11.63 19.08 30.15
C LYS A 502 11.51 18.99 28.62
N LEU A 503 10.58 19.75 28.03
CA LEU A 503 10.45 19.88 26.58
C LEU A 503 11.48 20.89 26.05
N LEU A 504 12.16 20.53 24.95
CA LEU A 504 13.15 21.38 24.28
C LEU A 504 12.59 22.74 23.88
N LEU A 505 11.31 22.81 23.49
CA LEU A 505 10.66 24.07 23.14
C LEU A 505 10.69 25.10 24.28
N HIS A 506 10.64 24.67 25.54
CA HIS A 506 10.57 25.57 26.69
C HIS A 506 11.95 25.95 27.24
N LEU A 507 13.03 25.33 26.75
CA LEU A 507 14.37 25.59 27.26
C LEU A 507 15.00 26.80 26.58
N THR A 508 15.62 27.65 27.39
CA THR A 508 16.34 28.84 26.93
C THR A 508 17.80 28.53 26.60
N PHE A 509 18.44 29.41 25.84
CA PHE A 509 19.89 29.33 25.58
C PHE A 509 20.69 29.29 26.89
N HIS A 510 20.28 30.07 27.89
CA HIS A 510 20.97 30.10 29.18
C HIS A 510 20.89 28.73 29.86
N GLU A 511 19.68 28.17 30.02
CA GLU A 511 19.50 26.85 30.66
C GLU A 511 20.26 25.71 29.95
N LEU A 512 20.41 25.78 28.62
CA LEU A 512 21.11 24.75 27.83
C LEU A 512 22.64 24.90 27.83
N CYS A 513 23.14 26.14 27.91
CA CYS A 513 24.57 26.45 27.73
C CYS A 513 25.26 26.94 29.02
N GLU A 514 24.55 27.09 30.14
CA GLU A 514 25.13 27.57 31.41
C GLU A 514 26.30 26.69 31.86
N GLY A 515 27.45 27.31 32.16
CA GLY A 515 28.64 26.61 32.65
C GLY A 515 29.47 25.86 31.59
N GLN A 516 29.04 25.80 30.32
CA GLN A 516 29.82 25.18 29.22
C GLN A 516 30.81 26.13 28.52
N TRP A 517 30.96 27.36 29.02
CA TRP A 517 31.83 28.38 28.43
C TRP A 517 33.34 28.08 28.55
N ALA A 518 33.74 27.16 29.44
CA ALA A 518 35.15 26.85 29.69
C ALA A 518 35.77 25.83 28.70
N SER A 519 34.96 25.19 27.84
CA SER A 519 35.42 24.08 26.98
C SER A 519 35.15 24.26 25.47
N MET A 520 34.68 25.43 25.02
CA MET A 520 34.40 25.69 23.61
C MET A 520 35.66 25.99 22.77
N ARG A 521 36.40 24.95 22.36
CA ARG A 521 37.28 25.04 21.18
C ARG A 521 36.45 24.79 19.92
N GLY A 522 36.22 25.81 19.09
CA GLY A 522 35.81 25.61 17.68
C GLY A 522 34.51 26.26 17.18
N LEU A 523 33.87 27.16 17.91
CA LEU A 523 32.75 27.96 17.38
C LEU A 523 33.18 29.41 17.12
N VAL A 524 32.87 29.92 15.92
CA VAL A 524 33.04 31.35 15.59
C VAL A 524 32.00 32.14 16.39
N PRO A 525 32.38 33.12 17.21
CA PRO A 525 31.43 33.91 17.99
C PRO A 525 30.57 34.78 17.06
N ARG A 526 29.24 34.77 17.24
CA ARG A 526 28.37 35.83 16.74
C ARG A 526 27.71 36.50 17.93
N LEU A 527 28.16 37.71 18.24
CA LEU A 527 27.41 38.65 19.06
C LEU A 527 26.18 39.13 18.26
N PRO A 528 24.99 39.25 18.87
CA PRO A 528 23.87 39.96 18.26
C PRO A 528 24.22 41.46 18.23
N VAL A 529 24.21 42.08 17.05
CA VAL A 529 24.29 43.55 16.95
C VAL A 529 22.92 44.11 17.29
N GLU A 530 22.76 44.62 18.51
CA GLU A 530 21.65 45.51 18.84
C GLU A 530 21.75 46.76 17.95
N HIS A 531 20.70 47.03 17.19
CA HIS A 531 20.55 48.30 16.48
C HIS A 531 20.17 49.39 17.49
N GLY A 532 21.17 49.85 18.23
CA GLY A 532 21.08 51.04 19.06
C GLY A 532 21.01 52.28 18.17
N ARG A 533 19.84 52.94 18.16
CA ARG A 533 19.68 54.30 17.66
C ARG A 533 20.64 55.23 18.41
N THR A 534 21.65 55.75 17.73
CA THR A 534 22.35 56.98 18.13
C THR A 534 22.12 58.05 17.08
N THR A 535 21.26 58.99 17.43
CA THR A 535 21.29 60.36 16.91
C THR A 535 22.59 61.01 17.40
N VAL A 536 23.35 61.65 16.49
CA VAL A 536 23.85 63.04 16.58
C VAL A 536 24.94 63.32 15.53
N SER A 537 24.73 64.47 14.87
CA SER A 537 25.63 65.39 14.15
C SER A 537 26.43 64.94 12.93
N THR A 538 26.01 65.55 11.82
CA THR A 538 26.81 66.04 10.69
C THR A 538 28.13 66.71 11.10
N ASP A 539 29.25 66.31 10.51
CA ASP A 539 30.06 67.19 9.65
C ASP A 539 31.30 66.51 9.03
N ASN A 540 31.53 66.84 7.76
CA ASN A 540 32.77 66.93 6.98
C ASN A 540 33.64 65.70 6.64
N ALA A 541 33.49 65.30 5.37
CA ALA A 541 34.51 65.11 4.32
C ALA A 541 35.98 64.80 4.70
N THR A 542 36.52 63.69 4.19
CA THR A 542 37.54 63.70 3.11
C THR A 542 37.93 62.28 2.65
N THR A 543 38.10 62.18 1.33
CA THR A 543 38.73 61.15 0.48
C THR A 543 40.08 60.62 0.97
N VAL A 544 40.31 59.29 0.87
CA VAL A 544 41.57 58.69 0.36
C VAL A 544 41.26 57.34 -0.33
N GLN A 545 41.83 57.18 -1.53
CA GLN A 545 41.83 56.01 -2.41
C GLN A 545 42.92 54.98 -2.07
N SER A 546 42.84 53.85 -2.79
CA SER A 546 43.89 52.85 -3.07
C SER A 546 44.01 51.70 -2.04
N GLU A 547 44.30 50.46 -2.40
CA GLU A 547 44.88 49.90 -3.61
C GLU A 547 44.69 48.39 -3.64
N THR A 548 44.58 47.84 -4.85
CA THR A 548 44.61 46.42 -5.20
C THR A 548 46.00 45.81 -5.02
N VAL A 549 46.11 44.64 -4.39
CA VAL A 549 47.26 43.73 -4.61
C VAL A 549 46.79 42.29 -4.75
N SER A 550 46.95 41.78 -5.96
CA SER A 550 46.95 40.38 -6.35
C SER A 550 48.25 39.70 -5.93
N VAL A 551 48.20 38.51 -5.32
CA VAL A 551 49.38 37.62 -5.20
C VAL A 551 49.01 36.22 -5.63
N SER A 552 49.72 35.78 -6.67
CA SER A 552 49.78 34.44 -7.23
C SER A 552 50.55 33.48 -6.30
N SER A 553 50.04 32.26 -6.21
CA SER A 553 50.63 31.14 -5.50
C SER A 553 51.63 30.38 -6.39
N ALA A 554 52.88 30.25 -5.94
CA ALA A 554 53.82 29.25 -6.45
C ALA A 554 54.56 28.57 -5.29
N SER A 555 54.42 27.27 -5.24
CA SER A 555 54.98 26.33 -4.27
C SER A 555 56.46 26.03 -4.54
N ARG A 556 57.27 25.82 -3.49
CA ARG A 556 58.10 24.59 -3.27
C ARG A 556 59.06 24.70 -2.07
N LEU A 557 58.76 23.86 -1.08
CA LEU A 557 59.62 22.88 -0.39
C LEU A 557 61.09 23.21 -0.06
N ILE A 558 61.25 23.32 1.26
CA ILE A 558 62.37 23.12 2.19
C ILE A 558 63.29 21.93 1.82
N GLY A 559 64.60 22.16 1.97
CA GLY A 559 65.62 21.13 2.15
C GLY A 559 66.46 21.40 3.40
N SER A 560 67.42 20.50 3.66
CA SER A 560 68.29 20.36 4.85
C SER A 560 67.66 19.51 5.97
N ARG A 561 68.35 18.53 6.56
CA ARG A 561 69.74 18.07 6.43
C ARG A 561 69.82 16.65 6.98
#